data_AF-A0A392WCT7-F1
#
_entry.id   AF-A0A392WCT7-F1
#
_cell.length_a   1.000
_cell.length_b   1.000
_cell.length_c   1.000
_cell.angle_alpha   90.00
_cell.angle_beta   90.00
_cell.angle_gamma   90.00
#
_symmetry.space_group_name_H-M   'P 1'
#
loop_
_entity.id
_entity.type
_entity.pdbx_description
1 polymer ?
#
loop_
_entity_poly.entity_id
_entity_poly.type
_entity_poly.pdbx_seq_one_letter_code
_entity_poly.pdbx_strand_id
1 'polypeptide(L)' 'MVTGDEQQSMDHEPYVPEASPVISTIPPGAPMETIMAALVNAINRQGDLIREQNQRFEAQSQ' A
#
# COMPACT_ATOMS: atom_id res chain seq x y z
N MET A 1 21.57 -35.98 0.48
CA MET A 1 20.43 -35.63 1.33
C MET A 1 20.85 -34.39 2.10
N VAL A 2 20.37 -33.21 1.68
CA VAL A 2 20.58 -31.96 2.44
C VAL A 2 19.37 -31.82 3.34
N THR A 3 19.61 -31.94 4.63
CA THR A 3 18.68 -31.77 5.74
C THR A 3 18.04 -30.39 5.64
N GLY A 4 16.70 -30.37 5.70
CA GLY A 4 15.92 -29.14 5.89
C GLY A 4 16.14 -28.57 7.29
N ASP A 5 15.36 -27.52 7.60
CA ASP A 5 15.39 -26.76 8.85
C ASP A 5 16.54 -25.74 8.81
N GLU A 6 16.34 -24.51 8.33
CA GLU A 6 15.69 -23.42 9.06
C GLU A 6 14.90 -22.53 8.09
N GLN A 7 13.73 -22.98 7.65
CA GLN A 7 12.72 -22.05 7.18
C GLN A 7 12.18 -21.37 8.43
N GLN A 8 12.81 -20.25 8.82
CA GLN A 8 12.28 -19.36 9.86
C GLN A 8 10.80 -19.20 9.54
N SER A 9 9.93 -19.74 10.40
CA SER A 9 8.51 -19.41 10.41
C SER A 9 8.47 -17.93 10.76
N MET A 10 8.66 -17.12 9.73
CA MET A 10 8.25 -15.75 9.80
C MET A 10 6.74 -15.86 9.92
N ASP A 11 6.24 -15.78 11.16
CA ASP A 11 4.83 -15.65 11.47
C ASP A 11 4.39 -14.29 10.88
N HIS A 12 4.26 -14.28 9.56
CA HIS A 12 3.79 -13.15 8.78
C HIS A 12 2.29 -13.10 9.06
N GLU A 13 1.90 -12.30 10.04
CA GLU A 13 0.52 -11.83 10.10
C GLU A 13 0.13 -11.37 8.69
N PRO A 14 -0.99 -11.86 8.13
CA PRO A 14 -1.41 -11.45 6.80
C PRO A 14 -1.43 -9.93 6.74
N TYR A 15 -0.73 -9.34 5.78
CA TYR A 15 -0.79 -7.90 5.56
C TYR A 15 -2.26 -7.54 5.28
N VAL A 16 -2.93 -6.94 6.27
CA VAL A 16 -4.24 -6.35 6.09
C VAL A 16 -3.99 -4.91 5.65
N PRO A 17 -4.34 -4.54 4.40
CA PRO A 17 -4.24 -3.15 3.98
C PRO A 17 -5.14 -2.31 4.90
N GLU A 18 -4.53 -1.43 5.70
CA GLU A 18 -5.23 -0.52 6.64
C GLU A 18 -6.27 0.37 5.92
N ALA A 19 -6.12 0.56 4.61
CA ALA A 19 -7.08 1.23 3.77
C ALA A 19 -7.26 0.49 2.44
N SER A 20 -8.50 0.14 2.12
CA SER A 20 -8.89 -0.11 0.73
C SER A 20 -8.56 1.16 -0.08
N PRO A 21 -7.98 1.06 -1.29
CA PRO A 21 -7.75 2.21 -2.14
C PRO A 21 -9.06 2.97 -2.25
N VAL A 22 -9.10 4.22 -1.76
CA VAL A 22 -10.29 5.06 -1.89
C VAL A 22 -10.44 5.31 -3.38
N ILE A 23 -11.36 4.57 -4.01
CA ILE A 23 -11.72 4.82 -5.40
C ILE A 23 -12.41 6.19 -5.39
N SER A 24 -11.66 7.22 -5.76
CA SER A 24 -12.22 8.54 -5.99
C SER A 24 -13.21 8.40 -7.14
N THR A 25 -14.50 8.42 -6.84
CA THR A 25 -15.53 8.36 -7.88
C THR A 25 -15.54 9.69 -8.61
N ILE A 26 -15.01 9.71 -9.83
CA ILE A 26 -15.10 10.88 -10.70
C ILE A 26 -16.46 10.83 -11.41
N PRO A 27 -17.30 11.87 -11.31
CA PRO A 27 -18.58 11.91 -12.00
C PRO A 27 -18.41 11.79 -13.53
N PRO A 28 -19.35 11.13 -14.24
CA PRO A 28 -19.37 11.17 -15.70
C PRO A 28 -19.44 12.61 -16.22
N GLY A 29 -18.61 12.93 -17.22
CA GLY A 29 -18.54 14.30 -17.77
C GLY A 29 -17.79 15.31 -16.91
N ALA A 30 -17.06 14.86 -15.88
CA ALA A 30 -16.19 15.74 -15.11
C ALA A 30 -15.15 16.43 -16.02
N PRO A 31 -14.83 17.72 -15.77
CA PRO A 31 -13.77 18.42 -16.47
C PRO A 31 -12.42 17.72 -16.32
N MET A 32 -11.54 17.86 -17.31
CA MET A 32 -10.22 17.24 -17.30
C MET A 32 -9.39 17.64 -16.07
N GLU A 33 -9.51 18.88 -15.62
CA GLU A 33 -8.85 19.39 -14.41
C GLU A 33 -9.29 18.64 -13.15
N THR A 34 -10.58 18.29 -13.09
CA THR A 34 -11.14 17.51 -11.97
C THR A 34 -10.61 16.07 -12.01
N ILE A 35 -10.52 15.49 -13.21
CA ILE A 35 -9.93 14.16 -13.39
C ILE A 35 -8.47 14.15 -12.94
N MET A 36 -7.69 15.12 -13.39
CA MET A 36 -6.27 15.25 -13.03
C MET A 36 -6.07 15.50 -11.54
N ALA A 37 -6.87 16.37 -10.92
CA ALA A 37 -6.79 16.62 -9.49
C ALA A 37 -7.12 15.36 -8.66
N ALA A 38 -8.16 14.63 -9.05
CA ALA A 38 -8.52 13.37 -8.41
C ALA A 38 -7.39 12.33 -8.54
N LEU A 39 -6.75 12.24 -9.71
CA LEU A 39 -5.64 11.34 -9.97
C LEU A 39 -4.41 11.68 -9.12
N VAL A 40 -3.98 12.95 -9.10
CA VAL A 40 -2.82 13.39 -8.31
C VAL A 40 -3.05 13.13 -6.83
N ASN A 41 -4.25 13.44 -6.30
CA ASN A 41 -4.60 13.17 -4.91
C ASN A 41 -4.56 11.67 -4.58
N ALA A 42 -5.09 10.82 -5.47
CA ALA A 42 -5.06 9.37 -5.28
C ALA A 42 -3.62 8.82 -5.25
N ILE A 43 -2.77 9.26 -6.17
CA ILE A 43 -1.35 8.86 -6.23
C ILE A 43 -0.61 9.32 -4.97
N ASN A 44 -0.81 10.57 -4.54
CA ASN A 44 -0.14 11.09 -3.34
C ASN A 44 -0.53 10.29 -2.09
N ARG A 45 -1.82 10.02 -1.90
CA ARG A 45 -2.31 9.19 -0.78
C ARG A 45 -1.73 7.77 -0.82
N GLN A 46 -1.61 7.19 -2.00
CA GLN A 46 -1.00 5.88 -2.16
C GLN A 46 0.50 5.91 -1.84
N GLY A 47 1.21 6.94 -2.27
CA GLY A 47 2.62 7.15 -1.95
C GLY A 47 2.87 7.31 -0.46
N ASP A 48 2.00 8.03 0.24
CA ASP A 48 2.09 8.19 1.70
C ASP A 48 1.87 6.86 2.42
N LEU A 49 0.86 6.09 2.02
CA LEU A 49 0.60 4.75 2.58
C LEU A 49 1.81 3.82 2.36
N ILE A 50 2.39 3.81 1.17
CA ILE A 50 3.58 2.99 0.88
C ILE A 50 4.76 3.41 1.77
N ARG A 51 4.98 4.71 1.93
CA ARG A 51 6.07 5.22 2.77
C ARG A 51 5.88 4.79 4.24
N GLU A 52 4.67 4.91 4.77
CA GLU A 52 4.35 4.47 6.12
C GLU A 52 4.58 2.96 6.29
N GLN A 53 4.14 2.15 5.32
CA GLN A 53 4.34 0.69 5.38
C GLN A 53 5.81 0.30 5.33
N ASN A 54 6.61 0.96 4.48
CA ASN A 54 8.05 0.72 4.44
C ASN A 54 8.72 1.08 5.77
N GLN A 55 8.33 2.18 6.42
CA GLN A 55 8.83 2.57 7.74
C GLN A 55 8.46 1.54 8.82
N ARG A 56 7.22 1.02 8.79
CA ARG A 56 6.78 -0.05 9.71
C ARG A 56 7.58 -1.32 9.50
N PHE A 57 7.85 -1.70 8.26
CA PHE A 57 8.64 -2.86 7.91
C PHE A 57 10.10 -2.71 8.38
N GLU A 58 10.73 -1.56 8.13
CA GLU A 58 12.09 -1.25 8.61
C GLU A 58 12.19 -1.34 10.13
N ALA A 59 11.20 -0.83 10.87
CA ALA A 59 11.16 -0.88 12.33
C ALA A 59 10.99 -2.30 12.89
N GLN A 60 10.28 -3.19 12.18
CA GLN A 60 10.09 -4.59 12.57
C GLN A 60 11.28 -5.48 12.21
N SER A 61 12.12 -5.03 11.28
CA SER A 61 13.35 -5.73 10.85
C SER A 61 14.55 -5.47 11.78
N GLN A 62 14.37 -4.76 12.89
CA GLN A 62 15.39 -4.48 13.92
C GLN A 62 15.16 -5.34 15.16
#